data_AF-A0A352C592-F1
#
_entry.id   AF-A0A352C592-F1
#
_cell.length_a   1.000
_cell.length_b   1.000
_cell.length_c   1.000
_cell.angle_alpha   90.00
_cell.angle_beta   90.00
_cell.angle_gamma   90.00
#
_symmetry.space_group_name_H-M   'P 1'
#
loop_
_entity.id
_entity.type
_entity.pdbx_description
1 polymer ?
#
loop_
_entity_poly.entity_id
_entity_poly.type
_entity_poly.pdbx_seq_one_letter_code
_entity_poly.pdbx_strand_id
1 'polypeptide(L)'
;MIVIKWLKNILFYIFLFILIYVLCFSIYAHFNFNGLELTPPRAAYDPVCKPNNLLPVDRDKKVVSILFVSGGGVSGIIPLTYLNYIEKKTHQKVSDLFDVFSGTSTGSIIVSSLNIPDEHGNAKFSSENILNIYIK
;
A
#
# COMPACT_ATOMS: atom_id res chain seq x y z
N MET A 1 47.38 36.06 -23.77
CA MET A 1 46.13 36.68 -23.24
C MET A 1 44.87 35.86 -23.56
N ILE A 2 44.75 35.27 -24.75
CA ILE A 2 43.57 34.50 -25.21
C ILE A 2 43.34 33.20 -24.41
N VAL A 3 44.40 32.43 -24.16
CA VAL A 3 44.31 31.14 -23.44
C VAL A 3 43.82 31.29 -22.00
N ILE A 4 44.27 32.33 -21.30
CA ILE A 4 43.85 32.63 -19.91
C ILE A 4 42.36 33.02 -19.86
N LYS A 5 41.87 33.74 -20.87
CA LYS A 5 40.46 34.11 -20.98
C LYS A 5 39.58 32.87 -21.23
N TRP A 6 40.06 31.95 -22.05
CA TRP A 6 39.37 30.69 -22.34
C TRP A 6 39.31 29.77 -21.12
N LEU A 7 40.43 29.64 -20.39
CA LEU A 7 40.51 28.84 -19.16
C LEU A 7 39.57 29.38 -18.06
N LYS A 8 39.49 30.70 -17.90
CA LYS A 8 38.56 31.33 -16.93
C LYS A 8 37.10 31.08 -17.28
N ASN A 9 36.75 31.09 -18.56
CA ASN A 9 35.38 30.78 -18.99
C ASN A 9 35.02 29.32 -18.70
N ILE A 10 35.92 28.38 -18.94
CA ILE A 10 35.70 26.96 -18.64
C ILE A 10 35.52 26.76 -17.13
N LEU A 11 36.39 27.37 -16.32
CA LEU A 11 36.29 27.30 -14.87
C LEU A 11 34.95 27.87 -14.37
N PHE A 12 34.47 28.94 -15.00
CA PHE A 12 33.18 29.55 -14.70
C PHE A 12 32.01 28.62 -15.03
N TYR A 13 32.01 27.94 -16.18
CA TYR A 13 30.95 26.99 -16.53
C TYR A 13 30.95 25.75 -15.63
N ILE A 14 32.13 25.25 -15.23
CA ILE A 14 32.24 24.15 -14.25
C ILE A 14 31.65 24.57 -12.91
N PHE A 15 31.97 25.78 -12.44
CA PHE A 15 31.41 26.32 -11.20
C PHE A 15 29.88 26.47 -11.29
N LEU A 16 29.37 27.01 -12.40
CA LEU A 16 27.93 27.16 -12.63
C LEU A 16 27.21 25.80 -12.65
N PHE A 17 27.81 24.78 -13.27
CA PHE A 17 27.27 23.43 -13.31
C PHE A 17 27.20 22.81 -11.91
N ILE A 18 28.26 22.96 -11.10
CA ILE A 18 28.28 22.48 -9.71
C ILE A 18 27.18 23.19 -8.89
N LEU A 19 27.02 24.51 -9.07
CA LEU A 19 25.99 25.28 -8.37
C LEU A 19 24.58 24.76 -8.72
N ILE A 20 24.31 24.53 -10.00
CA ILE A 20 23.03 23.97 -10.47
C ILE A 20 22.81 22.57 -9.91
N TYR A 21 23.83 21.71 -9.93
CA TYR A 21 23.75 20.35 -9.40
C TYR A 21 23.41 20.35 -7.91
N VAL A 22 24.08 21.18 -7.10
CA VAL A 22 23.80 21.30 -5.66
C VAL A 22 22.38 21.83 -5.42
N LEU A 23 21.91 22.81 -6.21
CA LEU A 23 20.54 23.31 -6.13
C LEU A 23 19.51 22.20 -6.42
N CYS A 24 19.70 21.46 -7.52
CA CYS A 24 18.83 20.34 -7.90
C CYS A 24 18.83 19.23 -6.84
N PHE A 25 20.02 18.88 -6.31
CA PHE A 25 20.15 17.90 -5.24
C PHE A 25 19.45 18.36 -3.97
N SER A 26 19.58 19.64 -3.59
CA SER A 26 18.90 20.21 -2.43
C SER A 26 17.38 20.19 -2.59
N ILE A 27 16.86 20.48 -3.78
CA ILE A 27 15.43 20.40 -4.09
C ILE A 27 14.96 18.94 -4.02
N TYR A 28 15.67 18.02 -4.66
CA TYR A 28 15.38 16.59 -4.61
C TYR A 28 15.40 16.06 -3.17
N ALA A 29 16.41 16.43 -2.38
CA ALA A 29 16.51 16.05 -0.97
C ALA A 29 15.36 16.65 -0.16
N HIS A 30 15.00 17.92 -0.37
CA HIS A 30 13.86 18.56 0.30
C HIS A 30 12.54 17.84 -0.01
N PHE A 31 12.30 17.47 -1.26
CA PHE A 31 11.10 16.73 -1.65
C PHE A 31 11.08 15.29 -1.13
N ASN A 32 12.23 14.63 -0.97
CA ASN A 32 12.28 13.29 -0.39
C ASN A 32 12.22 13.31 1.15
N PHE A 33 12.82 14.31 1.82
CA PHE A 33 12.78 14.44 3.27
C PHE A 33 11.44 14.98 3.78
N ASN A 34 10.79 15.88 3.02
CA ASN A 34 9.44 16.36 3.32
C ASN A 34 8.35 15.54 2.60
N GLY A 35 8.76 14.51 1.85
CA GLY A 35 7.89 13.58 1.18
C GLY A 35 7.31 12.58 2.17
N LEU A 36 6.08 12.88 2.64
CA LEU A 36 5.16 11.94 3.28
C LEU A 36 5.57 11.46 4.68
N GLU A 37 5.59 12.39 5.65
CA GLU A 37 4.94 12.04 6.91
C GLU A 37 3.44 11.85 6.64
N LEU A 38 3.06 10.68 6.14
CA LEU A 38 1.72 10.16 6.38
C LEU A 38 1.68 9.80 7.85
N THR A 39 1.59 10.81 8.73
CA THR A 39 0.82 10.57 9.94
C THR A 39 -0.55 10.18 9.40
N PRO A 40 -1.01 8.92 9.56
CA PRO A 40 -2.37 8.61 9.16
C PRO A 40 -3.22 9.68 9.83
N PRO A 41 -4.11 10.38 9.10
CA PRO A 41 -5.04 11.27 9.77
C PRO A 41 -5.64 10.41 10.86
N ARG A 42 -5.39 10.80 12.13
CA ARG A 42 -5.95 10.11 13.29
C ARG A 42 -7.42 10.09 12.97
N ALA A 43 -7.94 8.94 12.51
CA ALA A 43 -9.20 8.86 11.79
C ALA A 43 -10.16 9.70 12.62
N ALA A 44 -10.54 10.87 12.10
CA ALA A 44 -11.39 11.75 12.85
C ALA A 44 -12.60 10.87 13.11
N TYR A 45 -12.81 10.53 14.39
CA TYR A 45 -13.89 9.65 14.79
C TYR A 45 -15.14 10.31 14.22
N ASP A 46 -15.61 9.80 13.09
CA ASP A 46 -16.76 10.32 12.39
C ASP A 46 -17.96 9.67 13.08
N PRO A 47 -18.73 10.43 13.88
CA PRO A 47 -19.85 9.87 14.60
C PRO A 47 -20.99 9.41 13.68
N VAL A 48 -20.93 9.70 12.36
CA VAL A 48 -21.95 9.33 11.38
C VAL A 48 -21.81 7.86 10.96
N CYS A 49 -20.59 7.34 10.88
CA CYS A 49 -20.35 5.90 10.74
C CYS A 49 -20.17 5.27 12.12
N LYS A 50 -21.27 5.05 12.84
CA LYS A 50 -21.34 4.01 13.87
C LYS A 50 -21.78 2.71 13.21
N PRO A 51 -20.90 1.74 12.95
CA PRO A 51 -21.34 0.41 12.63
C PRO A 51 -21.80 -0.16 13.95
N ASN A 52 -23.09 -0.47 14.05
CA ASN A 52 -23.71 -0.96 15.28
C ASN A 52 -23.06 -2.26 15.81
N ASN A 53 -22.15 -2.88 15.03
CA ASN A 53 -21.38 -4.07 15.39
C ASN A 53 -19.88 -3.94 14.98
N LEU A 54 -19.22 -2.79 15.18
CA LEU A 54 -17.75 -2.84 15.22
C LEU A 54 -17.35 -3.77 16.36
N LEU A 55 -16.67 -4.87 16.02
CA LEU A 55 -15.89 -5.64 16.97
C LEU A 55 -15.19 -4.65 17.91
N PRO A 56 -15.21 -4.87 19.23
CA PRO A 56 -14.49 -3.99 20.14
C PRO A 56 -13.08 -3.89 19.56
N VAL A 57 -12.62 -2.67 19.25
CA VAL A 57 -11.20 -2.45 19.08
C VAL A 57 -10.63 -2.88 20.41
N ASP A 58 -10.18 -4.13 20.45
CA ASP A 58 -9.72 -4.77 21.65
C ASP A 58 -8.48 -3.98 22.04
N ARG A 59 -8.64 -3.11 23.03
CA ARG A 59 -7.59 -2.20 23.48
C ARG A 59 -6.42 -2.97 24.08
N ASP A 60 -6.59 -4.28 24.33
CA ASP A 60 -5.56 -5.20 24.76
C ASP A 60 -4.89 -5.94 23.59
N LYS A 61 -5.39 -5.80 22.35
CA LYS A 61 -4.79 -6.40 21.16
C LYS A 61 -3.47 -5.68 20.82
N LYS A 62 -2.36 -6.28 21.26
CA LYS A 62 -1.01 -5.73 21.10
C LYS A 62 -0.49 -5.73 19.65
N VAL A 63 -1.12 -6.46 18.74
CA VAL A 63 -0.67 -6.65 17.36
C VAL A 63 -1.83 -6.48 16.39
N VAL A 64 -1.67 -5.59 15.42
CA VAL A 64 -2.61 -5.39 14.30
C VAL A 64 -2.07 -6.16 13.09
N SER A 65 -2.87 -7.06 12.52
CA SER A 65 -2.50 -7.79 11.31
C SER A 65 -3.06 -7.12 10.06
N ILE A 66 -2.19 -6.88 9.07
CA ILE A 66 -2.56 -6.19 7.83
C ILE A 66 -2.30 -7.14 6.65
N LEU A 67 -3.31 -7.36 5.83
CA LEU A 67 -3.18 -8.02 4.53
C LEU A 67 -3.09 -6.97 3.42
N PHE A 68 -1.97 -6.99 2.69
CA PHE A 68 -1.79 -6.19 1.49
C PHE A 68 -1.64 -7.09 0.26
N VAL A 69 -2.49 -6.88 -0.76
CA VAL A 69 -2.43 -7.59 -2.04
C VAL A 69 -2.06 -6.63 -3.16
N SER A 70 -0.90 -6.86 -3.78
CA SER A 70 -0.47 -6.08 -4.95
C SER A 70 -1.34 -6.36 -6.17
N GLY A 71 -1.46 -5.37 -7.06
CA GLY A 71 -2.06 -5.55 -8.38
C GLY A 71 -1.23 -6.44 -9.30
N GLY A 72 -1.83 -6.86 -10.42
CA GLY A 72 -1.15 -7.73 -11.39
C GLY A 72 -2.04 -8.39 -12.44
N GLY A 73 -3.30 -7.96 -12.60
CA GLY A 73 -4.23 -8.61 -13.53
C GLY A 73 -4.42 -10.09 -13.20
N VAL A 74 -4.31 -10.96 -14.20
CA VAL A 74 -4.38 -12.42 -14.03
C VAL A 74 -3.37 -12.96 -13.01
N SER A 75 -2.23 -12.31 -12.81
CA SER A 75 -1.24 -12.71 -11.80
C SER A 75 -1.75 -12.63 -10.35
N GLY A 76 -2.94 -12.04 -10.12
CA GLY A 76 -3.68 -12.16 -8.86
C GLY A 76 -3.98 -13.61 -8.44
N ILE A 77 -3.89 -14.57 -9.38
CA ILE A 77 -3.95 -16.01 -9.09
C ILE A 77 -2.87 -16.46 -8.09
N ILE A 78 -1.68 -15.84 -8.12
CA ILE A 78 -0.56 -16.19 -7.23
C ILE A 78 -0.92 -15.87 -5.77
N PRO A 79 -1.22 -14.62 -5.36
CA PRO A 79 -1.60 -14.35 -3.98
C PRO A 79 -2.88 -15.08 -3.57
N LEU A 80 -3.87 -15.26 -4.46
CA LEU A 80 -5.07 -16.06 -4.16
C LEU A 80 -4.74 -17.53 -3.84
N THR A 81 -3.76 -18.12 -4.52
CA THR A 81 -3.32 -19.49 -4.24
C THR A 81 -2.72 -19.60 -2.82
N TYR A 82 -1.91 -18.62 -2.41
CA TYR A 82 -1.39 -18.57 -1.04
C TYR A 82 -2.48 -18.35 0.00
N LEU A 83 -3.42 -17.44 -0.27
CA LEU A 83 -4.56 -17.20 0.63
C LEU A 83 -5.44 -18.45 0.78
N ASN A 84 -5.68 -19.19 -0.30
CA ASN A 84 -6.39 -20.47 -0.26
C ASN A 84 -5.65 -21.53 0.54
N TYR A 85 -4.33 -21.59 0.39
CA TYR A 85 -3.52 -22.46 1.24
C TYR A 85 -3.65 -22.09 2.72
N ILE A 86 -3.61 -20.79 3.05
CA ILE A 86 -3.76 -20.31 4.44
C ILE A 86 -5.14 -20.68 4.99
N GLU A 87 -6.24 -20.39 4.29
CA GLU A 87 -7.59 -20.77 4.74
C GLU A 87 -7.71 -22.27 4.98
N LYS A 88 -7.16 -23.10 4.08
CA LYS A 88 -7.15 -24.56 4.24
C LYS A 88 -6.32 -25.02 5.44
N LYS A 89 -5.25 -24.29 5.78
CA LYS A 89 -4.36 -24.62 6.89
C LYS A 89 -4.90 -24.18 8.23
N THR A 90 -5.57 -23.03 8.30
CA THR A 90 -6.10 -22.44 9.54
C THR A 90 -7.55 -22.83 9.82
N HIS A 91 -8.27 -23.33 8.80
CA HIS A 91 -9.72 -23.55 8.82
C HIS A 91 -10.53 -22.29 9.14
N GLN A 92 -9.96 -21.11 8.86
CA GLN A 92 -10.58 -19.81 9.05
C GLN A 92 -10.58 -19.05 7.72
N LYS A 93 -11.61 -18.22 7.49
CA LYS A 93 -11.64 -17.36 6.30
C LYS A 93 -10.59 -16.27 6.42
N VAL A 94 -10.05 -15.81 5.29
CA VAL A 94 -9.05 -14.73 5.31
C VAL A 94 -9.57 -13.49 6.02
N SER A 95 -10.87 -13.18 5.89
CA SER A 95 -11.58 -12.10 6.58
C SER A 95 -11.38 -12.11 8.09
N ASP A 96 -11.18 -13.29 8.68
CA ASP A 96 -11.14 -13.46 10.14
C ASP A 96 -9.69 -13.47 10.65
N LEU A 97 -8.70 -13.56 9.75
CA LEU A 97 -7.28 -13.65 10.08
C LEU A 97 -6.60 -12.27 10.15
N PHE A 98 -7.15 -11.27 9.46
CA PHE A 98 -6.54 -9.95 9.31
C PHE A 98 -7.48 -8.84 9.79
N ASP A 99 -6.92 -7.82 10.44
CA ASP A 99 -7.67 -6.65 10.92
C ASP A 99 -7.89 -5.61 9.82
N VAL A 100 -6.91 -5.47 8.94
CA VAL A 100 -6.90 -4.44 7.90
C VAL A 100 -6.56 -5.05 6.56
N PHE A 101 -7.31 -4.63 5.55
CA PHE A 101 -7.17 -5.08 4.18
C PHE A 101 -6.84 -3.91 3.27
N SER A 102 -5.84 -4.09 2.41
CA SER A 102 -5.48 -3.12 1.39
C SER A 102 -5.05 -3.83 0.10
N GLY A 103 -5.33 -3.20 -1.03
CA GLY A 103 -4.87 -3.73 -2.31
C GLY A 103 -4.93 -2.71 -3.42
N THR A 104 -4.13 -2.93 -4.46
CA THR A 104 -4.05 -2.04 -5.62
C THR A 104 -4.55 -2.76 -6.88
N SER A 105 -5.34 -2.07 -7.72
CA SER A 105 -5.88 -2.65 -8.96
C SER A 105 -6.57 -4.00 -8.69
N THR A 106 -6.17 -5.08 -9.34
CA THR A 106 -6.69 -6.44 -9.08
C THR A 106 -6.65 -6.85 -7.61
N GLY A 107 -5.64 -6.41 -6.87
CA GLY A 107 -5.54 -6.65 -5.44
C GLY A 107 -6.70 -6.02 -4.66
N SER A 108 -7.20 -4.85 -5.06
CA SER A 108 -8.36 -4.22 -4.40
C SER A 108 -9.63 -5.03 -4.62
N ILE A 109 -9.82 -5.60 -5.82
CA ILE A 109 -10.93 -6.50 -6.14
C ILE A 109 -10.84 -7.76 -5.28
N ILE A 110 -9.65 -8.36 -5.14
CA ILE A 110 -9.43 -9.55 -4.30
C ILE A 110 -9.79 -9.27 -2.85
N VAL A 111 -9.20 -8.25 -2.23
CA VAL A 111 -9.44 -7.96 -0.81
C VAL A 111 -10.87 -7.51 -0.54
N SER A 112 -11.50 -6.79 -1.48
CA SER A 112 -12.92 -6.44 -1.38
C SER A 112 -13.79 -7.70 -1.41
N SER A 113 -13.51 -8.61 -2.34
CA SER A 113 -14.27 -9.87 -2.48
C SER A 113 -14.19 -10.75 -1.23
N LEU A 114 -13.02 -10.79 -0.57
CA LEU A 114 -12.83 -11.51 0.70
C LEU A 114 -13.62 -10.92 1.86
N ASN A 115 -14.05 -9.65 1.77
CA ASN A 115 -14.75 -8.93 2.83
C ASN A 115 -16.22 -8.63 2.52
N ILE A 116 -16.77 -9.13 1.41
CA ILE A 116 -18.20 -8.99 1.12
C ILE A 116 -18.99 -9.77 2.19
N PRO A 117 -19.88 -9.14 2.98
CA PRO A 117 -20.66 -9.85 3.97
C PRO A 117 -21.80 -10.65 3.32
N ASP A 118 -22.15 -11.78 3.93
CA ASP A 118 -23.40 -12.50 3.71
C ASP A 118 -24.53 -11.94 4.59
N GLU A 119 -25.72 -12.56 4.53
CA GLU A 119 -26.89 -12.13 5.32
C GLU A 119 -26.68 -12.20 6.83
N HIS A 120 -25.67 -12.95 7.28
CA HIS A 120 -25.30 -13.10 8.69
C HIS A 120 -24.08 -12.26 9.08
N GLY A 121 -23.53 -11.47 8.15
CA GLY A 121 -22.35 -10.62 8.38
C GLY A 121 -21.01 -11.35 8.29
N ASN A 122 -20.98 -12.62 7.87
CA ASN A 122 -19.74 -13.36 7.64
C ASN A 122 -19.23 -13.13 6.21
N ALA A 123 -17.95 -13.37 5.94
CA ALA A 123 -17.44 -13.26 4.58
C ALA A 123 -18.14 -14.23 3.63
N LYS A 124 -18.80 -13.71 2.60
CA LYS A 124 -19.59 -14.45 1.63
C LYS A 124 -18.75 -15.38 0.75
N PHE A 125 -17.54 -14.95 0.41
CA PHE A 125 -16.65 -15.68 -0.50
C PHE A 125 -15.40 -16.16 0.24
N SER A 126 -15.06 -17.44 0.05
CA SER A 126 -13.74 -17.96 0.38
C SER A 126 -12.71 -17.53 -0.68
N SER A 127 -11.43 -17.60 -0.33
CA SER A 127 -10.37 -17.40 -1.31
C SER A 127 -10.40 -18.44 -2.44
N GLU A 128 -10.89 -19.66 -2.20
CA GLU A 128 -11.11 -20.68 -3.22
C GLU A 128 -12.21 -20.25 -4.21
N ASN A 129 -13.30 -19.65 -3.73
CA ASN A 129 -14.35 -19.14 -4.61
C ASN A 129 -13.80 -18.07 -5.56
N ILE A 130 -12.98 -17.15 -5.04
CA ILE A 130 -12.39 -16.07 -5.83
C ILE A 130 -11.35 -16.64 -6.80
N LEU A 131 -10.50 -17.57 -6.36
CA LEU A 131 -9.51 -18.25 -7.19
C LEU A 131 -10.17 -18.93 -8.40
N ASN A 132 -11.30 -19.60 -8.20
CA ASN A 132 -12.04 -20.27 -9.26
C ASN A 132 -12.62 -19.30 -10.31
N ILE A 133 -12.80 -18.02 -9.99
CA ILE A 133 -13.20 -16.99 -10.96
C ILE A 133 -12.05 -16.65 -11.93
N TYR A 134 -10.79 -16.71 -11.47
CA TYR A 134 -9.62 -16.42 -12.30
C TYR A 134 -9.21 -17.57 -13.21
N ILE A 135 -9.56 -18.80 -12.84
CA ILE A 135 -9.15 -20.03 -13.55
C ILE A 135 -10.19 -20.45 -14.60
N LYS A 136 -11.42 -19.94 -14.52
CA LYS A 136 -12.47 -20.15 -15.52
C LYS A 136 -12.25 -19.29 -16.76
#